data_AF-M6QKK4-F1
#
_entry.id   AF-M6QKK4-F1
#
_cell.length_a   1.000
_cell.length_b   1.000
_cell.length_c   1.000
_cell.angle_alpha   90.00
_cell.angle_beta   90.00
_cell.angle_gamma   90.00
#
_symmetry.space_group_name_H-M   'P 1'
#
loop_
_entity.id
_entity.type
_entity.pdbx_description
1 polymer ?
#
loop_
_entity_poly.entity_id
_entity_poly.type
_entity_poly.pdbx_seq_one_letter_code
_entity_poly.pdbx_strand_id
1 'polypeptide(L)'
;MRQNIYNNGNLEMISVNIYNLTIGIFLIFLGFYILVIPPGKRVQKYFFGLCVLLTLWVFALGFRYLLSIEIREIVLNWILIPVLFIPTFLDIIVNSIFKSKYSFSKIRIALNVIFLPYLLYVAFIGEAVKILDPLLFSYRPTLNYHLIISYSTFYVSLSCISIIRSMIKDKGDERVRAFLLLSGVVIALFTTILCVYIFPLLGLFYSNKLAFGFLPFSIIWAIAILHYDAFEIREHIIEEELSLPFLNRISSLPILKLFQILDPEEYCSRIILSKTNVVLKITSINSDLLNRENSKSLNNKDRAEVLARIFFQRIR
;
A
#
# COMPACT_ATOMS: atom_id res chain seq x y z
N MET A 1 -44.20 -10.48 -9.48
CA MET A 1 -43.48 -9.23 -9.13
C MET A 1 -42.72 -9.32 -7.80
N ARG A 2 -43.35 -9.63 -6.65
CA ARG A 2 -42.65 -9.80 -5.35
C ARG A 2 -41.55 -10.87 -5.36
N GLN A 3 -41.75 -11.98 -6.05
CA GLN A 3 -40.78 -13.09 -6.13
C GLN A 3 -39.53 -12.74 -6.96
N ASN A 4 -39.68 -11.91 -8.01
CA ASN A 4 -38.53 -11.37 -8.76
C ASN A 4 -37.75 -10.32 -7.97
N ILE A 5 -38.44 -9.50 -7.15
CA ILE A 5 -37.78 -8.53 -6.25
C ILE A 5 -36.99 -9.27 -5.15
N TYR A 6 -37.56 -10.35 -4.59
CA TYR A 6 -36.89 -11.17 -3.58
C TYR A 6 -35.69 -11.94 -4.15
N ASN A 7 -35.82 -12.51 -5.35
CA ASN A 7 -34.72 -13.18 -6.03
C ASN A 7 -33.60 -12.21 -6.44
N ASN A 8 -33.94 -11.00 -6.92
CA ASN A 8 -32.95 -9.96 -7.21
C ASN A 8 -32.24 -9.47 -5.95
N GLY A 9 -32.96 -9.27 -4.84
CA GLY A 9 -32.36 -8.89 -3.56
C GLY A 9 -31.40 -9.95 -3.02
N ASN A 10 -31.73 -11.24 -3.15
CA ASN A 10 -30.83 -12.33 -2.74
C ASN A 10 -29.58 -12.44 -3.61
N LEU A 11 -29.72 -12.29 -4.93
CA LEU A 11 -28.58 -12.26 -5.87
C LEU A 11 -27.65 -11.07 -5.59
N GLU A 12 -28.21 -9.90 -5.31
CA GLU A 12 -27.44 -8.71 -4.98
C GLU A 12 -26.66 -8.91 -3.66
N MET A 13 -27.31 -9.43 -2.61
CA MET A 13 -26.65 -9.76 -1.34
C MET A 13 -25.50 -10.77 -1.50
N ILE A 14 -25.71 -11.85 -2.27
CA ILE A 14 -24.67 -12.85 -2.54
C ILE A 14 -23.49 -12.20 -3.29
N SER A 15 -23.77 -11.36 -4.28
CA SER A 15 -22.72 -10.67 -5.05
C SER A 15 -21.86 -9.74 -4.17
N VAL A 16 -22.49 -9.01 -3.24
CA VAL A 16 -21.80 -8.11 -2.29
C VAL A 16 -20.93 -8.91 -1.33
N ASN A 17 -21.41 -10.05 -0.86
CA ASN A 17 -20.66 -10.94 0.04
C ASN A 17 -19.43 -11.51 -0.66
N ILE A 18 -19.59 -12.06 -1.87
CA ILE A 18 -18.48 -12.62 -2.65
C ILE A 18 -17.45 -11.54 -2.99
N TYR A 19 -17.90 -10.34 -3.37
CA TYR A 19 -17.04 -9.21 -3.66
C TYR A 19 -16.17 -8.84 -2.45
N ASN A 20 -16.79 -8.55 -1.31
CA ASN A 20 -16.08 -8.18 -0.08
C ASN A 20 -15.16 -9.32 0.41
N LEU A 21 -15.61 -10.57 0.33
CA LEU A 21 -14.79 -11.74 0.68
C LEU A 21 -13.53 -11.82 -0.17
N THR A 22 -13.67 -11.71 -1.49
CA THR A 22 -12.54 -11.77 -2.43
C THR A 22 -11.52 -10.68 -2.14
N ILE A 23 -11.99 -9.47 -1.85
CA ILE A 23 -11.12 -8.33 -1.53
C ILE A 23 -10.42 -8.53 -0.19
N GLY A 24 -11.13 -8.95 0.85
CA GLY A 24 -10.51 -9.19 2.14
C GLY A 24 -9.46 -10.31 2.11
N ILE A 25 -9.69 -11.38 1.33
CA ILE A 25 -8.71 -12.44 1.06
C ILE A 25 -7.50 -11.89 0.32
N PHE A 26 -7.70 -11.06 -0.72
CA PHE A 26 -6.61 -10.44 -1.44
C PHE A 26 -5.75 -9.55 -0.52
N LEU A 27 -6.38 -8.72 0.31
CA LEU A 27 -5.69 -7.80 1.21
C LEU A 27 -4.82 -8.55 2.23
N ILE A 28 -5.33 -9.61 2.83
CA ILE A 28 -4.56 -10.40 3.81
C ILE A 28 -3.46 -11.20 3.13
N PHE A 29 -3.71 -11.75 1.94
CA PHE A 29 -2.69 -12.41 1.13
C PHE A 29 -1.55 -11.45 0.78
N LEU A 30 -1.87 -10.23 0.32
CA LEU A 30 -0.89 -9.20 0.01
C LEU A 30 -0.08 -8.82 1.25
N GLY A 31 -0.74 -8.58 2.38
CA GLY A 31 -0.05 -8.27 3.64
C GLY A 31 0.92 -9.38 4.05
N PHE A 32 0.48 -10.65 3.96
CA PHE A 32 1.30 -11.81 4.29
C PHE A 32 2.48 -11.97 3.32
N TYR A 33 2.26 -11.78 2.02
CA TYR A 33 3.30 -11.77 1.00
C TYR A 33 4.42 -10.78 1.35
N ILE A 34 4.07 -9.56 1.75
CA ILE A 34 5.04 -8.53 2.14
C ILE A 34 5.77 -8.87 3.45
N LEU A 35 5.07 -9.52 4.39
CA LEU A 35 5.62 -9.90 5.68
C LEU A 35 6.76 -10.93 5.57
N VAL A 36 6.67 -11.85 4.62
CA VAL A 36 7.61 -12.96 4.46
C VAL A 36 8.89 -12.54 3.71
N ILE A 37 8.87 -11.42 2.98
CA ILE A 37 10.02 -10.97 2.17
C ILE A 37 11.16 -10.44 3.07
N PRO A 38 12.36 -11.03 3.02
CA PRO A 38 13.54 -10.53 3.74
C PRO A 38 13.91 -9.08 3.32
N PRO A 39 14.48 -8.27 4.21
CA PRO A 39 14.97 -8.60 5.56
C PRO A 39 13.93 -8.48 6.70
N GLY A 40 12.61 -8.59 6.46
CA GLY A 40 11.63 -8.64 7.56
C GLY A 40 11.52 -7.33 8.37
N LYS A 41 11.57 -6.17 7.70
CA LYS A 41 11.61 -4.84 8.32
C LYS A 41 10.36 -4.58 9.18
N ARG A 42 10.50 -3.79 10.26
CA ARG A 42 9.36 -3.40 11.14
C ARG A 42 8.17 -2.82 10.36
N VAL A 43 8.44 -2.03 9.32
CA VAL A 43 7.43 -1.46 8.42
C VAL A 43 6.53 -2.54 7.80
N GLN A 44 7.08 -3.69 7.40
CA GLN A 44 6.32 -4.79 6.81
C GLN A 44 5.34 -5.41 7.82
N LYS A 45 5.74 -5.51 9.10
CA LYS A 45 4.85 -5.97 10.18
C LYS A 45 3.67 -5.02 10.41
N TYR A 46 3.93 -3.72 10.42
CA TYR A 46 2.86 -2.72 10.54
C TYR A 46 1.96 -2.72 9.31
N PHE A 47 2.51 -2.87 8.11
CA PHE A 47 1.72 -3.00 6.89
C PHE A 47 0.83 -4.24 6.89
N PHE A 48 1.34 -5.38 7.35
CA PHE A 48 0.51 -6.57 7.55
C PHE A 48 -0.64 -6.29 8.52
N GLY A 49 -0.37 -5.63 9.65
CA GLY A 49 -1.41 -5.22 10.59
C GLY A 49 -2.46 -4.28 9.97
N LEU A 50 -2.04 -3.35 9.11
CA LEU A 50 -2.96 -2.49 8.35
C LEU A 50 -3.83 -3.31 7.39
N CYS A 51 -3.25 -4.28 6.67
CA CYS A 51 -3.99 -5.20 5.81
C CYS A 51 -5.02 -6.01 6.62
N VAL A 52 -4.65 -6.52 7.80
CA VAL A 52 -5.59 -7.23 8.69
C VAL A 52 -6.76 -6.33 9.09
N LEU A 53 -6.50 -5.08 9.49
CA LEU A 53 -7.57 -4.14 9.86
C LEU A 53 -8.50 -3.81 8.68
N LEU A 54 -7.96 -3.62 7.48
CA LEU A 54 -8.74 -3.40 6.27
C LEU A 54 -9.58 -4.65 5.91
N THR A 55 -8.99 -5.84 6.02
CA THR A 55 -9.70 -7.11 5.82
C THR A 55 -10.84 -7.27 6.82
N LEU A 56 -10.61 -7.00 8.11
CA LEU A 56 -11.65 -7.04 9.13
C LEU A 56 -12.79 -6.08 8.81
N TRP A 57 -12.48 -4.87 8.35
CA TRP A 57 -13.49 -3.90 7.96
C TRP A 57 -14.31 -4.38 6.76
N VAL A 58 -13.66 -4.83 5.70
CA VAL A 58 -14.34 -5.31 4.47
C VAL A 58 -15.15 -6.58 4.75
N PHE A 59 -14.64 -7.51 5.54
CA PHE A 59 -15.38 -8.71 5.95
C PHE A 59 -16.60 -8.35 6.77
N ALA A 60 -16.49 -7.42 7.73
CA ALA A 60 -17.63 -7.00 8.53
C ALA A 60 -18.71 -6.31 7.65
N LEU A 61 -18.32 -5.57 6.62
CA LEU A 61 -19.24 -5.01 5.61
C LEU A 61 -19.91 -6.08 4.72
N GLY A 62 -19.25 -7.20 4.44
CA GLY A 62 -19.82 -8.32 3.70
C GLY A 62 -20.77 -9.14 4.57
N PHE A 63 -20.30 -9.63 5.71
CA PHE A 63 -21.06 -10.58 6.53
C PHE A 63 -22.25 -9.98 7.27
N ARG A 64 -22.37 -8.65 7.37
CA ARG A 64 -23.48 -7.99 8.07
C ARG A 64 -24.87 -8.44 7.60
N TYR A 65 -25.04 -8.77 6.31
CA TYR A 65 -26.33 -9.21 5.77
C TYR A 65 -26.77 -10.59 6.27
N LEU A 66 -25.85 -11.41 6.78
CA LEU A 66 -26.15 -12.73 7.37
C LEU A 66 -26.72 -12.63 8.80
N LEU A 67 -26.65 -11.46 9.41
CA LEU A 67 -27.04 -11.25 10.79
C LEU A 67 -28.54 -10.95 10.91
N SER A 68 -29.11 -11.34 12.05
CA SER A 68 -30.51 -11.08 12.37
C SER A 68 -30.76 -9.58 12.55
N ILE A 69 -31.98 -9.11 12.27
CA ILE A 69 -32.31 -7.69 12.23
C ILE A 69 -32.05 -6.98 13.56
N GLU A 70 -32.27 -7.69 14.67
CA GLU A 70 -32.17 -7.16 16.03
C GLU A 70 -30.74 -6.73 16.40
N ILE A 71 -29.72 -7.38 15.82
CA ILE A 71 -28.32 -7.11 16.12
C ILE A 71 -27.64 -6.22 15.07
N ARG A 72 -28.33 -5.86 13.98
CA ARG A 72 -27.73 -5.08 12.88
C ARG A 72 -27.32 -3.68 13.30
N GLU A 73 -28.04 -3.05 14.22
CA GLU A 73 -27.69 -1.71 14.73
C GLU A 73 -26.35 -1.72 15.47
N ILE A 74 -26.19 -2.64 16.43
CA ILE A 74 -24.95 -2.73 17.20
C ILE A 74 -23.78 -3.18 16.32
N VAL A 75 -24.03 -4.11 15.38
CA VAL A 75 -23.00 -4.55 14.43
C VAL A 75 -22.55 -3.41 13.53
N LEU A 76 -23.47 -2.56 13.05
CA LEU A 76 -23.12 -1.40 12.23
C LEU A 76 -22.11 -0.48 12.93
N ASN A 77 -22.24 -0.37 14.26
CA ASN A 77 -21.29 0.37 15.08
C ASN A 77 -19.98 -0.41 15.30
N TRP A 78 -20.04 -1.73 15.53
CA TRP A 78 -18.84 -2.58 15.68
C TRP A 78 -17.97 -2.63 14.42
N ILE A 79 -18.56 -2.46 13.22
CA ILE A 79 -17.82 -2.33 11.96
C ILE A 79 -16.82 -1.15 12.01
N LEU A 80 -17.04 -0.14 12.85
CA LEU A 80 -16.14 1.01 13.03
C LEU A 80 -14.93 0.70 13.92
N ILE A 81 -14.93 -0.40 14.68
CA ILE A 81 -13.83 -0.73 15.59
C ILE A 81 -12.50 -0.90 14.83
N PRO A 82 -12.41 -1.73 13.76
CA PRO A 82 -11.19 -1.78 12.94
C PRO A 82 -10.81 -0.43 12.33
N VAL A 83 -11.81 0.39 11.97
CA VAL A 83 -11.62 1.72 11.35
C VAL A 83 -10.86 2.67 12.27
N LEU A 84 -11.08 2.60 13.58
CA LEU A 84 -10.39 3.43 14.55
C LEU A 84 -8.87 3.20 14.59
N PHE A 85 -8.39 2.01 14.22
CA PHE A 85 -6.97 1.69 14.23
C PHE A 85 -6.27 1.95 12.89
N ILE A 86 -7.01 1.96 11.77
CA ILE A 86 -6.44 2.15 10.42
C ILE A 86 -5.60 3.44 10.30
N PRO A 87 -6.09 4.63 10.69
CA PRO A 87 -5.32 5.88 10.61
C PRO A 87 -4.05 5.84 11.47
N THR A 88 -4.10 5.20 12.63
CA THR A 88 -2.96 5.07 13.53
C THR A 88 -1.88 4.15 12.95
N PHE A 89 -2.28 3.01 12.35
CA PHE A 89 -1.36 2.12 11.65
C PHE A 89 -0.72 2.79 10.44
N LEU A 90 -1.50 3.56 9.67
CA LEU A 90 -1.01 4.36 8.55
C LEU A 90 0.09 5.33 9.01
N ASP A 91 -0.17 6.08 10.09
CA ASP A 91 0.81 7.01 10.67
C ASP A 91 2.05 6.30 11.24
N ILE A 92 1.91 5.14 11.89
CA ILE A 92 3.05 4.33 12.37
C ILE A 92 3.94 3.89 11.20
N ILE A 93 3.35 3.43 10.10
CA ILE A 93 4.08 3.02 8.90
C ILE A 93 4.88 4.21 8.34
N VAL A 94 4.22 5.35 8.14
CA VAL A 94 4.86 6.56 7.59
C VAL A 94 6.00 7.04 8.47
N ASN A 95 5.81 7.10 9.79
CA ASN A 95 6.87 7.51 10.72
C ASN A 95 8.03 6.49 10.75
N SER A 96 7.74 5.20 10.60
CA SER A 96 8.76 4.16 10.54
C SER A 96 9.58 4.21 9.24
N ILE A 97 9.00 4.68 8.13
CA ILE A 97 9.69 4.83 6.85
C ILE A 97 10.59 6.07 6.89
N PHE A 98 10.03 7.24 7.22
CA PHE A 98 10.76 8.51 7.10
C PHE A 98 11.53 8.92 8.36
N LYS A 99 11.66 8.01 9.35
CA LYS A 99 12.29 8.25 10.66
C LYS A 99 12.00 9.65 11.17
N SER A 100 10.72 10.02 11.16
CA SER A 100 10.29 11.33 11.63
C SER A 100 10.87 11.54 13.03
N LYS A 101 11.87 12.42 13.16
CA LYS A 101 12.53 12.78 14.44
C LYS A 101 11.56 13.44 15.43
N TYR A 102 10.27 13.47 15.12
CA TYR A 102 9.23 13.86 16.07
C TYR A 102 9.10 12.76 17.12
N SER A 103 9.73 13.00 18.27
CA SER A 103 9.39 12.30 19.51
C SER A 103 7.87 12.33 19.68
N PHE A 104 7.30 11.23 20.19
CA PHE A 104 5.88 11.15 20.57
C PHE A 104 5.42 12.47 21.20
N SER A 105 4.63 13.25 20.47
CA SER A 105 4.09 14.48 21.03
C SER A 105 3.08 14.10 22.11
N LYS A 106 3.01 14.87 23.20
CA LYS A 106 2.00 14.69 24.26
C LYS A 106 0.58 14.58 23.67
N ILE A 107 0.33 15.21 22.53
CA ILE A 107 -0.90 15.16 21.75
C ILE A 107 -1.22 13.74 21.25
N ARG A 108 -0.25 13.01 20.68
CA ARG A 108 -0.47 11.62 20.21
C ARG A 108 -0.73 10.66 21.36
N ILE A 109 -0.08 10.88 22.50
CA ILE A 109 -0.33 10.11 23.73
C ILE A 109 -1.76 10.38 24.21
N ALA A 110 -2.17 11.64 24.32
CA ALA A 110 -3.54 12.00 24.71
C ALA A 110 -4.59 11.41 23.76
N LEU A 111 -4.35 11.46 22.45
CA LEU A 111 -5.26 10.87 21.45
C LEU A 111 -5.40 9.35 21.60
N ASN A 112 -4.29 8.63 21.81
CA ASN A 112 -4.32 7.17 21.91
C ASN A 112 -4.76 6.66 23.30
N VAL A 113 -4.56 7.42 24.38
CA VAL A 113 -4.87 7.00 25.76
C VAL A 113 -6.22 7.51 26.24
N ILE A 114 -6.70 8.66 25.74
CA ILE A 114 -7.97 9.25 26.16
C ILE A 114 -9.01 9.10 25.06
N PHE A 115 -8.75 9.64 23.87
CA PHE A 115 -9.76 9.69 22.80
C PHE A 115 -10.03 8.30 22.22
N LEU A 116 -9.01 7.51 21.89
CA LEU A 116 -9.20 6.20 21.29
C LEU A 116 -10.03 5.26 22.19
N PRO A 117 -9.77 5.11 23.51
CA PRO A 117 -10.63 4.33 24.40
C PRO A 117 -12.07 4.84 24.47
N TYR A 118 -12.27 6.16 24.49
CA TYR A 118 -13.61 6.74 24.44
C TYR A 118 -14.34 6.36 23.14
N LEU A 119 -13.69 6.50 21.98
CA LEU A 119 -14.29 6.16 20.69
C LEU A 119 -14.58 4.66 20.57
N LEU A 120 -13.69 3.81 21.10
CA LEU A 120 -13.91 2.37 21.18
C LEU A 120 -15.11 2.03 22.06
N TYR A 121 -15.22 2.65 23.23
CA TYR A 121 -16.37 2.49 24.12
C TYR A 121 -17.67 2.86 23.40
N VAL A 122 -17.70 4.02 22.73
CA VAL A 122 -18.87 4.49 21.97
C VAL A 122 -19.26 3.55 20.83
N ALA A 123 -18.27 3.05 20.07
CA ALA A 123 -18.52 2.07 19.02
C ALA A 123 -19.05 0.75 19.60
N PHE A 124 -18.52 0.33 20.76
CA PHE A 124 -18.91 -0.91 21.41
C PHE A 124 -20.37 -0.89 21.92
N ILE A 125 -20.81 0.22 22.52
CA ILE A 125 -22.17 0.38 23.04
C ILE A 125 -23.23 0.71 21.97
N GLY A 126 -22.83 0.96 20.72
CA GLY A 126 -23.77 1.25 19.63
C GLY A 126 -24.20 2.72 19.51
N GLU A 127 -23.38 3.66 19.98
CA GLU A 127 -23.71 5.10 20.01
C GLU A 127 -22.94 5.94 18.98
N ALA A 128 -22.25 5.30 18.02
CA ALA A 128 -21.58 6.02 16.94
C ALA A 128 -22.57 6.40 15.82
N VAL A 129 -23.41 5.48 15.37
CA VAL A 129 -24.44 5.71 14.34
C VAL A 129 -25.77 5.12 14.78
N LYS A 130 -26.88 5.73 14.33
CA LYS A 130 -28.24 5.22 14.57
C LYS A 130 -28.81 4.65 13.27
N ILE A 131 -29.28 3.41 13.30
CA ILE A 131 -29.82 2.75 12.12
C ILE A 131 -31.18 3.36 11.76
N LEU A 132 -31.43 3.58 10.48
CA LEU A 132 -32.71 4.07 9.95
C LEU A 132 -33.49 2.91 9.33
N ASP A 133 -32.83 2.13 8.46
CA ASP A 133 -33.37 0.93 7.84
C ASP A 133 -32.39 -0.25 8.02
N PRO A 134 -32.74 -1.23 8.87
CA PRO A 134 -31.92 -2.43 9.09
C PRO A 134 -31.77 -3.35 7.87
N LEU A 135 -32.65 -3.27 6.87
CA LEU A 135 -32.54 -4.07 5.66
C LEU A 135 -31.48 -3.49 4.72
N LEU A 136 -31.43 -2.16 4.62
CA LEU A 136 -30.50 -1.44 3.75
C LEU A 136 -29.20 -1.02 4.45
N PHE A 137 -29.10 -1.21 5.77
CA PHE A 137 -28.03 -0.65 6.61
C PHE A 137 -27.90 0.87 6.44
N SER A 138 -29.03 1.55 6.25
CA SER A 138 -29.04 3.01 6.23
C SER A 138 -28.93 3.54 7.65
N TYR A 139 -28.24 4.65 7.84
CA TYR A 139 -27.99 5.21 9.15
C TYR A 139 -27.91 6.73 9.15
N ARG A 140 -28.19 7.30 10.32
CA ARG A 140 -27.94 8.70 10.62
C ARG A 140 -26.64 8.82 11.44
N PRO A 141 -25.67 9.64 10.99
CA PRO A 141 -24.47 9.90 11.78
C PRO A 141 -24.84 10.66 13.08
N THR A 142 -24.24 10.27 14.19
CA THR A 142 -24.32 11.02 15.47
C THR A 142 -23.14 11.97 15.61
N LEU A 143 -23.13 12.79 16.67
CA LEU A 143 -21.96 13.61 17.02
C LEU A 143 -20.72 12.74 17.24
N ASN A 144 -20.88 11.55 17.83
CA ASN A 144 -19.78 10.61 18.02
C ASN A 144 -19.21 10.10 16.69
N TYR A 145 -20.05 9.88 15.68
CA TYR A 145 -19.58 9.54 14.34
C TYR A 145 -18.65 10.63 13.80
N HIS A 146 -19.05 11.89 13.92
CA HIS A 146 -18.21 13.01 13.50
C HIS A 146 -16.89 13.06 14.27
N LEU A 147 -16.88 12.74 15.58
CA LEU A 147 -15.63 12.60 16.35
C LEU A 147 -14.72 11.50 15.81
N ILE A 148 -15.26 10.34 15.40
CA ILE A 148 -14.50 9.26 14.75
C ILE A 148 -13.88 9.74 13.44
N ILE A 149 -14.64 10.46 12.61
CA ILE A 149 -14.16 11.04 11.35
C ILE A 149 -13.08 12.09 11.62
N SER A 150 -13.26 12.97 12.59
CA SER A 150 -12.27 13.98 12.98
C SER A 150 -10.97 13.35 13.48
N TYR A 151 -11.06 12.32 14.33
CA TYR A 151 -9.91 11.56 14.81
C TYR A 151 -9.13 10.93 13.64
N SER A 152 -9.85 10.28 12.72
CA SER A 152 -9.24 9.64 11.55
C SER A 152 -8.57 10.66 10.63
N THR A 153 -9.27 11.77 10.35
CA THR A 153 -8.77 12.86 9.53
C THR A 153 -7.47 13.43 10.10
N PHE A 154 -7.41 13.66 11.42
CA PHE A 154 -6.21 14.16 12.08
C PHE A 154 -4.97 13.28 11.83
N TYR A 155 -5.08 11.97 12.07
CA TYR A 155 -3.95 11.03 11.86
C TYR A 155 -3.54 10.92 10.39
N VAL A 156 -4.51 10.88 9.47
CA VAL A 156 -4.19 10.86 8.04
C VAL A 156 -3.53 12.16 7.61
N SER A 157 -3.99 13.32 8.08
CA SER A 157 -3.34 14.61 7.79
C SER A 157 -1.90 14.65 8.28
N LEU A 158 -1.60 14.16 9.49
CA LEU A 158 -0.23 14.07 10.00
C LEU A 158 0.67 13.19 9.11
N SER A 159 0.10 12.08 8.63
CA SER A 159 0.78 11.18 7.70
C SER A 159 1.06 11.86 6.37
N CYS A 160 0.07 12.51 5.77
CA CYS A 160 0.22 13.27 4.53
C CYS A 160 1.27 14.38 4.65
N ILE A 161 1.27 15.15 5.75
CA ILE A 161 2.27 16.20 5.99
C ILE A 161 3.68 15.61 6.01
N SER A 162 3.86 14.46 6.66
CA SER A 162 5.16 13.79 6.75
C SER A 162 5.63 13.28 5.38
N ILE A 163 4.72 12.67 4.61
CA ILE A 163 5.00 12.19 3.25
C ILE A 163 5.34 13.37 2.31
N ILE A 164 4.53 14.43 2.31
CA ILE A 164 4.74 15.61 1.45
C ILE A 164 6.09 16.27 1.77
N ARG A 165 6.46 16.38 3.05
CA ARG A 165 7.78 16.90 3.45
C ARG A 165 8.92 16.06 2.89
N SER A 166 8.83 14.73 2.98
CA SER A 166 9.82 13.84 2.38
C SER A 166 9.88 13.99 0.86
N MET A 167 8.71 14.07 0.19
CA MET A 167 8.63 14.27 -1.25
C MET A 167 9.26 15.59 -1.74
N ILE A 168 9.29 16.63 -0.89
CA ILE A 168 9.90 17.94 -1.22
C ILE A 168 11.39 17.96 -0.87
N LYS A 169 11.79 17.35 0.26
CA LYS A 169 13.16 17.47 0.81
C LYS A 169 14.11 16.40 0.31
N ASP A 170 13.62 15.18 0.12
CA ASP A 170 14.45 14.03 -0.22
C ASP A 170 14.60 13.92 -1.75
N LYS A 171 15.60 13.16 -2.18
CA LYS A 171 15.95 12.93 -3.60
C LYS A 171 15.93 11.45 -3.95
N GLY A 172 15.87 11.14 -5.24
CA GLY A 172 15.92 9.79 -5.78
C GLY A 172 14.82 8.86 -5.25
N ASP A 173 15.20 7.65 -4.84
CA ASP A 173 14.25 6.59 -4.43
C ASP A 173 13.34 7.02 -3.27
N GLU A 174 13.84 7.81 -2.33
CA GLU A 174 13.08 8.30 -1.18
C GLU A 174 11.91 9.20 -1.62
N ARG A 175 12.17 10.07 -2.60
CA ARG A 175 11.16 10.95 -3.20
C ARG A 175 10.11 10.16 -3.98
N VAL A 176 10.55 9.17 -4.76
CA VAL A 176 9.66 8.26 -5.49
C VAL A 176 8.78 7.47 -4.52
N ARG A 177 9.38 6.93 -3.45
CA ARG A 177 8.65 6.20 -2.40
C ARG A 177 7.62 7.08 -1.72
N ALA A 178 7.96 8.33 -1.37
CA ALA A 178 7.02 9.29 -0.81
C ALA A 178 5.84 9.59 -1.76
N PHE A 179 6.11 9.78 -3.06
CA PHE A 179 5.06 9.99 -4.05
C PHE A 179 4.11 8.78 -4.18
N LEU A 180 4.64 7.56 -4.19
CA LEU A 180 3.82 6.34 -4.21
C LEU A 180 2.93 6.26 -2.95
N LEU A 181 3.50 6.48 -1.77
CA LEU A 181 2.72 6.48 -0.53
C LEU A 181 1.61 7.54 -0.56
N LEU A 182 1.91 8.76 -1.01
CA LEU A 182 0.93 9.85 -1.11
C LEU A 182 -0.20 9.50 -2.09
N SER A 183 0.14 9.01 -3.28
CA SER A 183 -0.86 8.67 -4.30
C SER A 183 -1.81 7.58 -3.82
N GLY A 184 -1.29 6.54 -3.15
CA GLY A 184 -2.13 5.54 -2.49
C GLY A 184 -3.09 6.18 -1.48
N VAL A 185 -2.61 7.04 -0.59
CA VAL A 185 -3.46 7.69 0.44
C VAL A 185 -4.54 8.54 -0.20
N VAL A 186 -4.21 9.31 -1.25
CA VAL A 186 -5.19 10.13 -1.98
C VAL A 186 -6.30 9.26 -2.58
N ILE A 187 -5.95 8.14 -3.21
CA ILE A 187 -6.93 7.20 -3.78
C ILE A 187 -7.84 6.63 -2.69
N ALA A 188 -7.26 6.13 -1.59
CA ALA A 188 -8.04 5.59 -0.48
C ALA A 188 -8.95 6.64 0.16
N LEU A 189 -8.44 7.84 0.40
CA LEU A 189 -9.21 8.96 0.98
C LEU A 189 -10.36 9.36 0.08
N PHE A 190 -10.12 9.51 -1.22
CA PHE A 190 -11.17 9.90 -2.17
C PHE A 190 -12.34 8.91 -2.14
N THR A 191 -12.06 7.61 -2.25
CA THR A 191 -13.11 6.59 -2.19
C THR A 191 -13.77 6.53 -0.81
N THR A 192 -13.01 6.64 0.28
CA THR A 192 -13.55 6.54 1.64
C THR A 192 -14.44 7.72 1.98
N ILE A 193 -14.02 8.96 1.66
CA ILE A 193 -14.83 10.16 1.89
C ILE A 193 -16.15 10.07 1.13
N LEU A 194 -16.14 9.61 -0.12
CA LEU A 194 -17.35 9.42 -0.90
C LEU A 194 -18.27 8.36 -0.26
N CYS A 195 -17.77 7.15 -0.01
CA CYS A 195 -18.58 6.02 0.41
C CYS A 195 -19.03 6.06 1.88
N VAL A 196 -18.27 6.71 2.77
CA VAL A 196 -18.48 6.67 4.23
C VAL A 196 -18.99 8.01 4.77
N TYR A 197 -18.78 9.12 4.05
CA TYR A 197 -19.19 10.44 4.53
C TYR A 197 -20.20 11.11 3.59
N ILE A 198 -19.81 11.39 2.35
CA ILE A 198 -20.63 12.19 1.43
C ILE A 198 -21.91 11.43 1.03
N PHE A 199 -21.80 10.19 0.54
CA PHE A 199 -22.96 9.43 0.10
C PHE A 199 -23.95 9.11 1.24
N PRO A 200 -23.52 8.69 2.44
CA PRO A 200 -24.45 8.50 3.56
C PRO A 200 -25.22 9.77 3.95
N LEU A 201 -24.61 10.95 3.87
CA LEU A 201 -25.29 12.23 4.11
C LEU A 201 -26.36 12.54 3.04
N LEU A 202 -26.21 12.01 1.83
CA LEU A 202 -27.18 12.07 0.75
C LEU A 202 -28.19 10.90 0.76
N GLY A 203 -28.11 10.00 1.77
CA GLY A 203 -28.97 8.81 1.87
C GLY A 203 -28.56 7.64 0.99
N LEU A 204 -27.35 7.67 0.40
CA LEU A 204 -26.80 6.62 -0.46
C LEU A 204 -25.76 5.77 0.29
N PHE A 205 -26.00 4.47 0.44
CA PHE A 205 -25.17 3.60 1.31
C PHE A 205 -24.28 2.62 0.52
N TYR A 206 -23.29 3.16 -0.20
CA TYR A 206 -22.35 2.39 -1.03
C TYR A 206 -21.05 1.97 -0.31
N SER A 207 -21.17 1.60 0.97
CA SER A 207 -20.01 1.20 1.79
C SER A 207 -19.28 -0.04 1.26
N ASN A 208 -19.99 -0.91 0.53
CA ASN A 208 -19.39 -2.06 -0.17
C ASN A 208 -18.48 -1.67 -1.34
N LYS A 209 -18.48 -0.42 -1.81
CA LYS A 209 -17.61 0.05 -2.92
C LYS A 209 -16.24 0.56 -2.46
N LEU A 210 -15.95 0.49 -1.15
CA LEU A 210 -14.67 0.93 -0.57
C LEU A 210 -13.43 0.25 -1.18
N ALA A 211 -13.59 -0.95 -1.73
CA ALA A 211 -12.49 -1.69 -2.33
C ALA A 211 -11.89 -1.02 -3.57
N PHE A 212 -12.63 -0.14 -4.26
CA PHE A 212 -12.05 0.71 -5.32
C PHE A 212 -10.93 1.62 -4.80
N GLY A 213 -10.95 1.94 -3.50
CA GLY A 213 -9.87 2.68 -2.84
C GLY A 213 -8.81 1.74 -2.26
N PHE A 214 -9.23 0.71 -1.51
CA PHE A 214 -8.29 -0.14 -0.76
C PHE A 214 -7.40 -1.03 -1.63
N LEU A 215 -7.89 -1.53 -2.76
CA LEU A 215 -7.07 -2.35 -3.66
C LEU A 215 -5.90 -1.56 -4.25
N PRO A 216 -6.11 -0.46 -5.00
CA PRO A 216 -4.99 0.31 -5.53
C PRO A 216 -4.11 0.89 -4.42
N PHE A 217 -4.70 1.35 -3.31
CA PHE A 217 -3.94 1.81 -2.14
C PHE A 217 -2.96 0.75 -1.63
N SER A 218 -3.45 -0.45 -1.33
CA SER A 218 -2.64 -1.52 -0.74
C SER A 218 -1.55 -2.00 -1.70
N ILE A 219 -1.84 -2.10 -3.00
CA ILE A 219 -0.85 -2.48 -4.03
C ILE A 219 0.25 -1.41 -4.15
N ILE A 220 -0.13 -0.13 -4.28
CA ILE A 220 0.83 0.97 -4.40
C ILE A 220 1.70 1.07 -3.14
N TRP A 221 1.10 0.91 -1.96
CA TRP A 221 1.83 0.90 -0.70
C TRP A 221 2.73 -0.31 -0.55
N ALA A 222 2.30 -1.49 -0.96
CA ALA A 222 3.14 -2.69 -0.99
C ALA A 222 4.38 -2.47 -1.86
N ILE A 223 4.21 -1.89 -3.05
CA ILE A 223 5.30 -1.51 -3.95
C ILE A 223 6.22 -0.49 -3.28
N ALA A 224 5.67 0.55 -2.64
CA ALA A 224 6.45 1.57 -1.95
C ALA A 224 7.26 1.02 -0.76
N ILE A 225 6.70 0.05 -0.02
CA ILE A 225 7.34 -0.57 1.15
C ILE A 225 8.44 -1.55 0.73
N LEU A 226 8.21 -2.29 -0.36
CA LEU A 226 9.22 -3.17 -0.94
C LEU A 226 10.27 -2.45 -1.77
N HIS A 227 10.04 -1.17 -2.08
CA HIS A 227 10.90 -0.36 -2.95
C HIS A 227 12.36 -0.42 -2.45
N TYR A 228 13.11 -1.28 -3.13
CA TYR A 228 14.56 -1.31 -3.17
C TYR A 228 15.01 -0.29 -4.22
N ASP A 229 16.28 0.11 -4.18
CA ASP A 229 16.84 1.04 -5.17
C ASP A 229 16.46 0.59 -6.59
N ALA A 230 15.74 1.45 -7.32
CA ALA A 230 15.15 1.09 -8.61
C ALA A 230 16.21 0.69 -9.64
N PHE A 231 17.43 1.20 -9.49
CA PHE A 231 18.57 0.86 -10.34
C PHE A 231 19.19 -0.49 -9.96
N GLU A 232 19.27 -0.79 -8.67
CA GLU A 232 19.73 -2.08 -8.15
C GLU A 232 18.80 -3.22 -8.60
N ILE A 233 17.47 -3.02 -8.52
CA ILE A 233 16.49 -3.99 -9.03
C ILE A 233 16.71 -4.24 -10.52
N ARG A 234 16.96 -3.19 -11.31
CA ARG A 234 17.21 -3.33 -12.75
C ARG A 234 18.49 -4.12 -13.02
N GLU A 235 19.55 -3.87 -12.25
CA GLU A 235 20.82 -4.59 -12.39
C GLU A 235 20.66 -6.08 -12.04
N HIS A 236 20.00 -6.42 -10.93
CA HIS A 236 19.68 -7.80 -10.59
C HIS A 236 18.79 -8.51 -11.62
N ILE A 237 17.85 -7.81 -12.27
CA ILE A 237 17.06 -8.37 -13.37
C ILE A 237 17.96 -8.70 -14.57
N ILE A 238 18.90 -7.82 -14.90
CA ILE A 238 19.86 -8.02 -16.01
C ILE A 238 20.84 -9.17 -15.69
N GLU A 239 21.20 -9.34 -14.43
CA GLU A 239 22.07 -10.42 -13.95
C GLU A 239 21.32 -11.74 -13.67
N GLU A 240 20.02 -11.80 -14.01
CA GLU A 240 19.13 -12.97 -13.83
C GLU A 240 19.07 -13.52 -12.41
N GLU A 241 19.19 -12.64 -11.40
CA GLU A 241 19.15 -13.09 -10.01
C GLU A 241 17.72 -13.48 -9.59
N LEU A 242 17.51 -14.77 -9.27
CA LEU A 242 16.20 -15.34 -8.93
C LEU A 242 15.61 -14.85 -7.59
N SER A 243 16.35 -14.05 -6.82
CA SER A 243 16.01 -13.64 -5.45
C SER A 243 15.05 -12.44 -5.37
N LEU A 244 14.72 -11.78 -6.49
CA LEU A 244 13.89 -10.57 -6.48
C LEU A 244 12.40 -10.84 -6.23
N PRO A 245 11.75 -10.08 -5.32
CA PRO A 245 10.31 -10.14 -5.13
C PRO A 245 9.54 -9.85 -6.42
N PHE A 246 8.51 -10.68 -6.69
CA PHE A 246 7.63 -10.54 -7.86
C PHE A 246 7.07 -9.12 -8.07
N LEU A 247 6.59 -8.46 -7.00
CA LEU A 247 6.07 -7.09 -7.11
C LEU A 247 7.15 -6.12 -7.62
N ASN A 248 8.36 -6.18 -7.05
CA ASN A 248 9.49 -5.34 -7.47
C ASN A 248 9.85 -5.57 -8.94
N ARG A 249 9.79 -6.82 -9.41
CA ARG A 249 10.09 -7.17 -10.80
C ARG A 249 9.11 -6.51 -11.76
N ILE A 250 7.81 -6.59 -11.50
CA ILE A 250 6.76 -6.01 -12.37
C ILE A 250 6.70 -4.49 -12.25
N SER A 251 6.95 -3.94 -11.06
CA SER A 251 6.91 -2.50 -10.84
C SER A 251 8.19 -1.76 -11.27
N SER A 252 9.28 -2.48 -11.60
CA SER A 252 10.58 -1.88 -11.96
C SER A 252 10.49 -0.82 -13.06
N LEU A 253 9.87 -1.16 -14.20
CA LEU A 253 9.71 -0.24 -15.33
C LEU A 253 8.87 1.01 -15.01
N PRO A 254 7.64 0.89 -14.45
CA PRO A 254 6.87 2.08 -14.11
C PRO A 254 7.54 2.92 -13.03
N ILE A 255 8.24 2.29 -12.08
CA ILE A 255 9.04 3.01 -11.07
C ILE A 255 10.17 3.81 -11.72
N LEU A 256 10.93 3.24 -12.65
CA LEU A 256 12.03 3.95 -13.31
C LEU A 256 11.51 5.15 -14.11
N LYS A 257 10.37 4.99 -14.80
CA LYS A 257 9.71 6.13 -15.48
C LYS A 257 9.27 7.19 -14.48
N LEU A 258 8.72 6.79 -13.34
CA LEU A 258 8.32 7.70 -12.28
C LEU A 258 9.54 8.43 -11.69
N PHE A 259 10.65 7.72 -11.46
CA PHE A 259 11.91 8.30 -11.01
C PHE A 259 12.39 9.38 -11.99
N GLN A 260 12.43 9.07 -13.29
CA GLN A 260 12.83 10.02 -14.33
C GLN A 260 12.00 11.31 -14.31
N ILE A 261 10.70 11.22 -14.01
CA ILE A 261 9.79 12.38 -13.94
C ILE A 261 10.00 13.16 -12.64
N LEU A 262 10.12 12.46 -11.51
CA LEU A 262 10.17 13.09 -10.18
C LEU A 262 11.55 13.67 -9.84
N ASP A 263 12.63 13.02 -10.27
CA ASP A 263 14.00 13.44 -9.99
C ASP A 263 14.93 13.18 -11.20
N PRO A 264 14.83 14.00 -12.26
CA PRO A 264 15.59 13.79 -13.50
C PRO A 264 17.10 13.94 -13.31
N GLU A 265 17.55 14.79 -12.39
CA GLU A 265 18.98 15.01 -12.13
C GLU A 265 19.62 13.77 -11.52
N GLU A 266 19.04 13.24 -10.44
CA GLU A 266 19.52 12.02 -9.78
C GLU A 266 19.40 10.81 -10.71
N TYR A 267 18.34 10.75 -11.53
CA TYR A 267 18.13 9.69 -12.52
C TYR A 267 19.28 9.66 -13.54
N CYS A 268 19.63 10.82 -14.12
CA CYS A 268 20.73 10.94 -15.07
C CYS A 268 22.06 10.54 -14.44
N SER A 269 22.34 11.00 -13.21
CA SER A 269 23.55 10.64 -12.46
C SER A 269 23.68 9.13 -12.28
N ARG A 270 22.61 8.46 -11.82
CA ARG A 270 22.60 7.01 -11.60
C ARG A 270 22.67 6.20 -12.89
N ILE A 271 22.05 6.65 -13.98
CA ILE A 271 22.22 6.03 -15.29
C ILE A 271 23.67 6.11 -15.75
N ILE A 272 24.30 7.27 -15.63
CA ILE A 272 25.68 7.46 -16.04
C ILE A 272 26.58 6.56 -15.19
N LEU A 273 26.40 6.55 -13.87
CA LEU A 273 27.17 5.69 -12.97
C LEU A 273 27.02 4.21 -13.32
N SER A 274 25.78 3.74 -13.51
CA SER A 274 25.49 2.37 -13.93
C SER A 274 26.22 2.03 -15.25
N LYS A 275 26.08 2.88 -16.28
CA LYS A 275 26.76 2.70 -17.58
C LYS A 275 28.29 2.72 -17.45
N THR A 276 28.85 3.61 -16.63
CA THR A 276 30.30 3.70 -16.38
C THR A 276 30.81 2.44 -15.70
N ASN A 277 30.09 1.90 -14.71
CA ASN A 277 30.46 0.64 -14.06
C ASN A 277 30.47 -0.52 -15.06
N VAL A 278 29.51 -0.55 -15.99
CA VAL A 278 29.50 -1.54 -17.09
C VAL A 278 30.74 -1.39 -17.97
N VAL A 279 31.03 -0.16 -18.41
CA VAL A 279 32.20 0.11 -19.27
C VAL A 279 33.48 -0.30 -18.55
N LEU A 280 33.66 0.05 -17.27
CA LEU A 280 34.81 -0.35 -16.47
C LEU A 280 34.93 -1.88 -16.33
N LYS A 281 33.82 -2.61 -16.13
CA LYS A 281 33.81 -4.08 -16.09
C LYS A 281 34.24 -4.67 -17.44
N ILE A 282 33.77 -4.12 -18.55
CA ILE A 282 34.18 -4.56 -19.90
C ILE A 282 35.66 -4.25 -20.15
N THR A 283 36.12 -3.04 -19.82
CA THR A 283 37.51 -2.62 -20.03
C THR A 283 38.48 -3.45 -19.19
N SER A 284 38.17 -3.71 -17.92
CA SER A 284 38.99 -4.56 -17.05
C SER A 284 39.09 -6.00 -17.56
N ILE A 285 37.95 -6.62 -17.92
CA ILE A 285 37.94 -7.96 -18.52
C ILE A 285 38.75 -7.97 -19.83
N ASN A 286 38.58 -6.97 -20.69
CA ASN A 286 39.34 -6.89 -21.94
C ASN A 286 40.85 -6.71 -21.68
N SER A 287 41.25 -5.93 -20.67
CA SER A 287 42.67 -5.79 -20.30
C SER A 287 43.25 -7.09 -19.74
N ASP A 288 42.49 -7.84 -18.95
CA ASP A 288 42.91 -9.15 -18.44
C ASP A 288 43.05 -10.17 -19.58
N LEU A 289 42.11 -10.18 -20.52
CA LEU A 289 42.16 -11.05 -21.69
C LEU A 289 43.36 -10.72 -22.59
N LEU A 290 43.66 -9.44 -22.80
CA LEU A 290 44.85 -8.99 -23.54
C LEU A 290 46.15 -9.42 -22.86
N ASN A 291 46.24 -9.33 -21.53
CA ASN A 291 47.40 -9.78 -20.76
C ASN A 291 47.60 -11.32 -20.87
N ARG A 292 46.50 -12.08 -20.92
CA ARG A 292 46.53 -13.54 -21.13
C ARG A 292 46.92 -13.94 -22.55
N GLU A 293 46.48 -13.19 -23.54
CA GLU A 293 46.85 -13.37 -24.95
C GLU A 293 48.35 -13.09 -25.16
N ASN A 294 48.85 -11.98 -24.62
CA ASN A 294 50.27 -11.61 -24.67
C ASN A 294 51.19 -12.62 -23.96
N SER A 295 50.67 -13.33 -22.95
CA SER A 295 51.37 -14.45 -22.28
C SER A 295 51.21 -15.80 -23.00
N LYS A 296 50.72 -15.80 -24.25
CA LYS A 296 50.45 -16.99 -25.11
C LYS A 296 49.46 -18.00 -24.50
N SER A 297 48.62 -17.58 -23.57
CA SER A 297 47.71 -18.48 -22.83
C SER A 297 46.28 -18.53 -23.38
N LEU A 298 45.89 -17.67 -24.33
CA LEU A 298 44.52 -17.61 -24.88
C LEU A 298 44.50 -17.38 -26.40
N ASN A 299 43.53 -17.99 -27.09
CA ASN A 299 43.26 -17.80 -28.52
C ASN A 299 42.24 -16.67 -28.76
N ASN A 300 42.32 -15.98 -29.90
CA ASN A 300 41.43 -14.87 -30.29
C ASN A 300 39.94 -15.26 -30.30
N LYS A 301 39.64 -16.52 -30.62
CA LYS A 301 38.27 -17.04 -30.64
C LYS A 301 37.67 -17.12 -29.23
N ASP A 302 38.45 -17.55 -28.24
CA ASP A 302 38.00 -17.68 -26.85
C ASP A 302 37.74 -16.30 -26.23
N ARG A 303 38.57 -15.31 -26.58
CA ARG A 303 38.37 -13.90 -26.20
C ARG A 303 37.07 -13.34 -26.78
N ALA A 304 36.83 -13.56 -28.07
CA ALA A 304 35.61 -13.12 -28.73
C ALA A 304 34.36 -13.79 -28.11
N GLU A 305 34.45 -15.05 -27.73
CA GLU A 305 33.36 -15.78 -27.08
C GLU A 305 33.03 -15.23 -25.68
N VAL A 306 34.04 -14.95 -24.85
CA VAL A 306 33.84 -14.36 -23.52
C VAL A 306 33.20 -12.97 -23.61
N LEU A 307 33.69 -12.11 -24.51
CA LEU A 307 33.08 -10.79 -24.76
C LEU A 307 31.66 -10.93 -25.31
N ALA A 308 31.43 -11.84 -26.25
CA ALA A 308 30.10 -12.08 -26.82
C ALA A 308 29.09 -12.54 -25.77
N ARG A 309 29.46 -13.40 -24.81
CA ARG A 309 28.55 -13.81 -23.72
C ARG A 309 28.15 -12.63 -22.82
N ILE A 310 29.08 -11.72 -22.53
CA ILE A 310 28.80 -10.51 -21.73
C ILE A 310 27.80 -9.60 -22.44
N PHE A 311 27.94 -9.42 -23.76
CA PHE A 311 26.99 -8.63 -24.56
C PHE A 311 25.66 -9.35 -24.77
N PHE A 312 25.67 -10.67 -24.97
CA PHE A 312 24.47 -11.47 -25.23
C PHE A 312 23.50 -11.46 -24.03
N GLN A 313 24.02 -11.52 -22.80
CA GLN A 313 23.20 -11.42 -21.58
C GLN A 313 22.53 -10.03 -21.41
N ARG A 314 22.98 -8.99 -22.12
CA ARG A 314 22.57 -7.59 -21.87
C ARG A 314 21.84 -6.88 -23.01
N ILE A 315 21.74 -7.47 -24.20
CA ILE A 315 21.10 -6.85 -25.39
C ILE A 315 19.59 -7.20 -25.52
N ARG A 316 19.00 -7.94 -24.58
CA ARG A 316 17.61 -8.40 -24.70
C ARG A 316 16.55 -7.34 -24.35
#